data_AF-A0AA35RWT4-F1
#
_entry.id   AF-A0AA35RWT4-F1
#
_cell.length_a   1.000
_cell.length_b   1.000
_cell.length_c   1.000
_cell.angle_alpha   90.00
_cell.angle_beta   90.00
_cell.angle_gamma   90.00
#
_symmetry.space_group_name_H-M   'P 1'
#
loop_
_entity.id
_entity.type
_entity.pdbx_description
1 polymer ?
#
loop_
_entity_poly.entity_id
_entity_poly.type
_entity_poly.pdbx_seq_one_letter_code
_entity_poly.pdbx_strand_id
1 'polypeptide(L)'
;MPGFPDIGRDNPFLMSRTDGSIIDAKPYTVNPGEDERERRGVLGEGHMIRHPHEGQEANVMPFSYNVDPSFPKDLLPLIPNRYYKTPGLLYYSRSPMRTIVFVATRHIRDEELLLNYRLHPDSELPSWYRSRDTEEDRQRWNY
;
A
#
# COMPACT_ATOMS: atom_id res chain seq x y z
N MET A 1 -6.87 -12.96 6.03
CA MET A 1 -5.86 -13.72 6.81
C MET A 1 -6.57 -14.44 7.94
N PRO A 2 -6.48 -15.78 8.05
CA PRO A 2 -7.08 -16.52 9.17
C PRO A 2 -6.50 -16.05 10.51
N GLY A 3 -7.36 -15.75 11.50
CA GLY A 3 -6.95 -15.40 12.86
C GLY A 3 -6.56 -13.94 13.12
N PHE A 4 -6.66 -13.04 12.13
CA PHE A 4 -6.58 -11.60 12.37
C PHE A 4 -7.97 -11.07 12.78
N PRO A 5 -8.08 -10.15 13.76
CA PRO A 5 -9.35 -9.51 14.07
C PRO A 5 -9.92 -8.84 12.81
N ASP A 6 -11.25 -8.61 12.78
CA ASP A 6 -12.03 -8.00 11.69
C ASP A 6 -11.60 -6.56 11.31
N ILE A 7 -10.39 -6.15 11.68
CA ILE A 7 -9.78 -4.83 11.51
C ILE A 7 -9.60 -4.43 10.05
N GLY A 8 -9.50 -5.39 9.14
CA GLY A 8 -9.55 -5.12 7.69
C GLY A 8 -10.94 -4.72 7.19
N ARG A 9 -12.01 -5.05 7.92
CA ARG A 9 -13.40 -4.80 7.51
C ARG A 9 -13.73 -3.31 7.44
N ASP A 10 -13.23 -2.54 8.41
CA ASP A 10 -13.49 -1.10 8.55
C ASP A 10 -12.24 -0.23 8.32
N ASN A 11 -11.17 -0.81 7.77
CA ASN A 11 -9.94 -0.09 7.46
C ASN A 11 -9.38 -0.48 6.07
N PRO A 12 -9.81 0.20 5.00
CA PRO A 12 -9.32 -0.05 3.64
C PRO A 12 -7.87 0.45 3.40
N PHE A 13 -7.25 1.08 4.40
CA PHE A 13 -5.90 1.65 4.30
C PHE A 13 -4.82 0.75 4.87
N LEU A 14 -5.16 -0.46 5.31
CA LEU A 14 -4.18 -1.43 5.77
C LEU A 14 -3.46 -2.06 4.58
N MET A 15 -2.13 -2.11 4.67
CA MET A 15 -1.31 -2.86 3.73
C MET A 15 -0.36 -3.81 4.46
N SER A 16 -0.34 -5.07 4.01
CA SER A 16 0.68 -6.02 4.40
C SER A 16 1.92 -5.86 3.54
N ARG A 17 3.09 -5.97 4.18
CA ARG A 17 4.38 -6.02 3.51
C ARG A 17 4.93 -7.44 3.53
N THR A 18 5.85 -7.71 2.61
CA THR A 18 6.56 -8.99 2.48
C THR A 18 7.39 -9.36 3.72
N ASP A 19 7.79 -8.38 4.52
CA ASP A 19 8.50 -8.58 5.80
C ASP A 19 7.56 -8.86 6.99
N GLY A 20 6.27 -9.10 6.72
CA GLY A 20 5.26 -9.44 7.73
C GLY A 20 4.77 -8.24 8.56
N SER A 21 5.23 -7.03 8.27
CA SER A 21 4.68 -5.81 8.87
C SER A 21 3.33 -5.46 8.24
N ILE A 22 2.46 -4.83 9.03
CA ILE A 22 1.20 -4.25 8.57
C ILE A 22 1.24 -2.77 8.88
N ILE A 23 1.11 -1.96 7.84
CA ILE A 23 1.09 -0.50 7.92
C ILE A 23 -0.34 0.00 7.69
N ASP A 24 -0.66 1.11 8.35
CA ASP A 24 -1.98 1.74 8.34
C ASP A 24 -1.83 3.22 7.96
N ALA A 25 -2.49 3.62 6.87
CA ALA A 25 -2.56 5.01 6.44
C ALA A 25 -3.88 5.71 6.81
N LYS A 26 -4.86 5.01 7.43
CA LYS A 26 -6.17 5.59 7.80
C LYS A 26 -6.06 6.90 8.58
N PRO A 27 -5.14 7.08 9.54
CA PRO A 27 -4.99 8.34 10.25
C PRO A 27 -4.59 9.54 9.36
N TYR A 28 -4.17 9.29 8.12
CA TYR A 28 -3.64 10.28 7.19
C TYR A 28 -4.56 10.51 5.97
N THR A 29 -5.71 9.82 5.87
CA THR A 29 -6.59 9.82 4.68
C THR A 29 -8.00 10.38 4.92
N VAL A 30 -8.38 10.71 6.16
CA VAL A 30 -9.71 11.27 6.51
C VAL A 30 -9.61 12.75 6.91
N ASN A 31 -10.62 13.55 6.52
CA ASN A 31 -10.83 14.98 6.86
C ASN A 31 -12.28 15.13 7.40
N PRO A 32 -12.68 16.18 8.15
CA PRO A 32 -12.58 16.28 9.61
C PRO A 32 -13.92 16.57 10.31
N GLY A 33 -13.98 16.25 11.61
CA GLY A 33 -14.90 16.84 12.57
C GLY A 33 -14.22 17.42 13.81
N GLU A 34 -12.90 17.23 14.00
CA GLU A 34 -12.20 17.62 15.23
C GLU A 34 -10.72 17.96 14.95
N ASP A 35 -10.36 19.25 15.12
CA ASP A 35 -9.02 19.84 15.40
C ASP A 35 -7.99 20.05 14.24
N GLU A 36 -7.37 21.25 14.21
CA GLU A 36 -6.51 21.88 13.17
C GLU A 36 -5.18 21.14 12.83
N ARG A 37 -5.00 19.89 13.29
CA ARG A 37 -3.92 18.98 12.86
C ARG A 37 -4.30 18.13 11.63
N GLU A 38 -5.40 18.48 10.99
CA GLU A 38 -5.83 18.09 9.63
C GLU A 38 -4.68 18.16 8.62
N ARG A 39 -4.03 17.02 8.36
CA ARG A 39 -3.16 16.85 7.20
C ARG A 39 -3.64 15.66 6.40
N ARG A 40 -4.40 15.93 5.34
CA ARG A 40 -4.25 15.18 4.09
C ARG A 40 -2.80 15.32 3.65
N GLY A 41 -1.97 14.40 4.09
CA GLY A 41 -0.66 14.25 3.48
C GLY A 41 -0.92 13.83 2.05
N VAL A 42 -0.49 14.62 1.07
CA VAL A 42 -0.42 14.27 -0.37
C VAL A 42 0.24 12.89 -0.60
N LEU A 43 0.93 12.40 0.42
CA LEU A 43 1.65 11.14 0.47
C LEU A 43 0.74 9.91 0.69
N GLY A 44 -0.48 10.08 1.21
CA GLY A 44 -1.46 8.99 1.40
C GLY A 44 -2.24 8.62 0.13
N GLU A 45 -2.11 9.42 -0.93
CA GLU A 45 -2.79 9.26 -2.23
C GLU A 45 -2.44 7.96 -2.96
N GLY A 46 -1.39 7.26 -2.52
CA GLY A 46 -1.07 5.92 -3.00
C GLY A 46 -2.24 4.93 -2.89
N HIS A 47 -3.11 5.10 -1.90
CA HIS A 47 -4.32 4.29 -1.75
C HIS A 47 -5.42 4.60 -2.77
N MET A 48 -5.29 5.70 -3.52
CA MET A 48 -6.22 6.10 -4.56
C MET A 48 -5.80 5.61 -5.96
N ILE A 49 -4.59 5.07 -6.10
CA ILE A 49 -4.09 4.50 -7.35
C ILE A 49 -4.97 3.33 -7.76
N ARG A 50 -5.52 3.39 -8.96
CA ARG A 50 -6.56 2.46 -9.43
C ARG A 50 -5.98 1.24 -10.13
N HIS A 51 -6.83 0.22 -10.29
CA HIS A 51 -6.57 -0.89 -11.18
C HIS A 51 -6.81 -0.49 -12.65
N PRO A 52 -5.98 -0.93 -13.62
CA PRO A 52 -6.22 -0.67 -15.04
C PRO A 52 -7.54 -1.27 -15.54
N HIS A 53 -8.39 -0.46 -16.18
CA HIS A 53 -9.56 -0.93 -16.94
C HIS A 53 -9.16 -1.54 -18.28
N GLU A 54 -10.07 -2.27 -18.93
CA GLU A 54 -9.82 -2.93 -20.23
C GLU A 54 -9.12 -1.99 -21.23
N GLY A 55 -8.00 -2.44 -21.80
CA GLY A 55 -7.16 -1.65 -22.71
C GLY A 55 -6.14 -0.71 -22.06
N GLN A 56 -6.18 -0.50 -20.74
CA GLN A 56 -5.14 0.23 -20.00
C GLN A 56 -4.05 -0.72 -19.47
N GLU A 57 -2.82 -0.23 -19.32
CA GLU A 57 -1.71 -0.97 -18.72
C GLU A 57 -1.28 -0.35 -17.40
N ALA A 58 -0.87 -1.19 -16.45
CA ALA A 58 -0.27 -0.71 -15.21
C ALA A 58 1.06 0.00 -15.52
N ASN A 59 1.25 1.18 -14.93
CA ASN A 59 2.45 1.99 -15.13
C ASN A 59 3.24 2.23 -13.84
N VAL A 60 2.75 1.73 -12.71
CA VAL A 60 3.45 1.70 -11.42
C VAL A 60 3.41 0.32 -10.78
N MET A 61 4.41 0.05 -9.95
CA MET A 61 4.46 -1.15 -9.11
C MET A 61 4.83 -0.79 -7.65
N PRO A 62 4.25 -1.49 -6.65
CA PRO A 62 4.52 -1.21 -5.26
C PRO A 62 5.81 -1.88 -4.80
N PHE A 63 6.58 -1.19 -3.97
CA PHE A 63 7.77 -1.72 -3.33
C PHE A 63 7.78 -1.42 -1.84
N SER A 64 8.16 -2.43 -1.05
CA SER A 64 8.49 -2.26 0.36
C SER A 64 9.72 -1.36 0.49
N TYR A 65 9.56 -0.22 1.15
CA TYR A 65 10.64 0.74 1.38
C TYR A 65 10.92 0.93 2.87
N ASN A 66 12.20 0.93 3.23
CA ASN A 66 12.66 1.17 4.58
C ASN A 66 13.27 2.58 4.60
N VAL A 67 12.68 3.48 5.37
CA VAL A 67 13.21 4.83 5.54
C VAL A 67 14.59 4.73 6.16
N ASP A 68 15.54 5.49 5.63
CA ASP A 68 16.91 5.48 6.12
C ASP A 68 16.99 6.05 7.56
N PRO A 69 17.82 5.48 8.45
CA PRO A 69 18.03 6.03 9.78
C PRO A 69 18.54 7.49 9.80
N SER A 70 19.18 7.97 8.73
CA SER A 70 19.64 9.35 8.57
C SER A 70 18.54 10.29 8.08
N PHE A 71 17.32 9.81 7.81
CA PHE A 71 16.22 10.66 7.35
C PHE A 71 15.90 11.76 8.39
N PRO A 72 15.67 13.01 7.97
CA PRO A 72 15.41 14.12 8.90
C PRO A 72 14.25 13.82 9.85
N LYS A 73 14.53 13.83 11.16
CA LYS A 73 13.56 13.44 12.19
C LYS A 73 12.30 14.30 12.17
N ASP A 74 12.45 15.58 11.87
CA ASP A 74 11.35 16.55 11.81
C ASP A 74 10.39 16.29 10.63
N LEU A 75 10.84 15.55 9.62
CA LEU A 75 10.02 15.16 8.46
C LEU A 75 9.39 13.77 8.61
N LEU A 76 9.81 12.95 9.58
CA LEU A 76 9.22 11.62 9.82
C LEU A 76 7.69 11.67 10.03
N PRO A 77 7.11 12.67 10.74
CA PRO A 77 5.66 12.77 10.89
C PRO A 77 4.89 12.99 9.57
N LEU A 78 5.58 13.34 8.48
CA LEU A 78 4.96 13.48 7.15
C LEU A 78 4.80 12.14 6.44
N ILE A 79 5.49 11.08 6.88
CA ILE A 79 5.35 9.75 6.27
C ILE A 79 4.00 9.17 6.69
N PRO A 80 3.08 8.89 5.75
CA PRO A 80 1.66 8.65 6.03
C PRO A 80 1.41 7.19 6.45
N ASN A 81 2.23 6.66 7.36
CA ASN A 81 2.13 5.30 7.83
C ASN A 81 2.27 5.22 9.33
N ARG A 82 1.47 4.34 9.93
CA ARG A 82 1.65 3.85 11.29
C ARG A 82 1.75 2.33 11.25
N TYR A 83 2.53 1.75 12.15
CA TYR A 83 2.52 0.30 12.33
C TYR A 83 1.22 -0.12 13.02
N TYR A 84 0.44 -0.93 12.33
CA TYR A 84 -0.58 -1.76 12.97
C TYR A 84 0.06 -3.04 13.51
N LYS A 85 0.98 -3.64 12.74
CA LYS A 85 1.85 -4.74 13.18
C LYS A 85 3.29 -4.43 12.80
N THR A 86 4.17 -4.38 13.79
CA THR A 86 5.60 -4.25 13.55
C THR A 86 6.15 -5.55 12.95
N PRO A 87 7.24 -5.48 12.16
CA PRO A 87 7.89 -6.69 11.66
C PRO A 87 8.37 -7.57 12.82
N GLY A 88 8.43 -8.88 12.56
CA GLY A 88 8.95 -9.85 13.50
C GLY A 88 10.44 -9.67 13.78
N LEU A 89 10.94 -10.30 14.83
CA LEU A 89 12.33 -10.15 15.30
C LEU A 89 13.38 -10.41 14.21
N LEU A 90 13.13 -11.39 13.32
CA LEU A 90 14.01 -11.72 12.19
C LEU A 90 14.13 -10.61 11.13
N TYR A 91 13.14 -9.71 11.05
CA TYR A 91 13.06 -8.61 10.09
C TYR A 91 13.26 -7.24 10.77
N TYR A 92 13.71 -7.24 12.03
CA TYR A 92 14.03 -6.01 12.75
C TYR A 92 15.19 -5.28 12.07
N SER A 93 15.05 -3.97 11.94
CA SER A 93 16.05 -3.09 11.34
C SER A 93 16.01 -1.72 12.02
N ARG A 94 17.08 -0.95 11.89
CA ARG A 94 17.17 0.42 12.45
C ARG A 94 16.30 1.45 11.71
N SER A 95 15.51 1.02 10.74
CA SER A 95 14.64 1.91 9.98
C SER A 95 13.58 2.55 10.89
N PRO A 96 13.52 3.90 10.96
CA PRO A 96 12.56 4.59 11.81
C PRO A 96 11.11 4.39 11.33
N MET A 97 10.90 4.09 10.05
CA MET A 97 9.59 3.85 9.47
C MET A 97 9.68 2.96 8.24
N ARG A 98 8.71 2.06 8.08
CA ARG A 98 8.53 1.21 6.91
C ARG A 98 7.30 1.67 6.16
N THR A 99 7.40 1.82 4.85
CA THR A 99 6.33 2.32 3.98
C THR A 99 6.28 1.52 2.68
N ILE A 100 5.25 1.72 1.88
CA ILE A 100 5.24 1.31 0.47
C ILE A 100 5.52 2.55 -0.37
N VAL A 101 6.29 2.38 -1.45
CA VAL A 101 6.48 3.39 -2.49
C VAL A 101 6.03 2.81 -3.82
N PHE A 102 5.55 3.65 -4.72
CA PHE A 102 5.18 3.26 -6.07
C PHE A 102 6.29 3.68 -7.04
N VAL A 103 6.84 2.71 -7.74
CA VAL A 103 7.91 2.91 -8.72
C VAL A 103 7.30 2.83 -10.11
N ALA A 104 7.56 3.84 -10.93
CA ALA A 104 7.15 3.85 -12.32
C ALA A 104 7.84 2.71 -13.11
N THR A 105 7.08 1.96 -13.90
CA THR A 105 7.60 0.85 -14.73
C THR A 105 7.96 1.31 -16.14
N ARG A 106 7.58 2.54 -16.50
CA ARG A 106 7.91 3.22 -17.75
C ARG A 106 7.95 4.73 -17.51
N HIS A 107 8.31 5.48 -18.54
CA HIS A 107 8.13 6.94 -18.50
C HIS A 107 6.64 7.28 -18.40
N ILE A 108 6.32 8.23 -17.52
CA ILE A 108 4.96 8.70 -17.23
C ILE A 108 4.91 10.20 -17.55
N ARG A 109 3.87 10.63 -18.29
CA ARG A 109 3.64 12.05 -18.61
C ARG A 109 2.15 12.35 -18.63
N ASP A 110 1.72 13.27 -17.75
CA ASP A 110 0.34 13.78 -17.66
C ASP A 110 -0.73 12.68 -17.86
N GLU A 111 -0.64 11.63 -17.05
CA GLU A 111 -1.48 10.44 -17.16
C GLU A 111 -1.75 9.85 -15.76
N GLU A 112 -2.82 9.07 -15.64
CA GLU A 112 -3.20 8.43 -14.39
C GLU A 112 -2.19 7.33 -13.99
N LEU A 113 -1.88 7.24 -12.69
CA LEU A 113 -1.11 6.12 -12.15
C LEU A 113 -2.04 4.92 -12.00
N LEU A 114 -1.62 3.78 -12.55
CA LEU A 114 -2.38 2.54 -12.55
C LEU A 114 -1.53 1.40 -11.99
N LEU A 115 -2.11 0.71 -11.01
CA LEU A 115 -1.52 -0.39 -10.26
C LEU A 115 -2.24 -1.68 -10.58
N ASN A 116 -1.51 -2.71 -11.02
CA ASN A 116 -2.08 -4.05 -11.02
C ASN A 116 -2.25 -4.54 -9.57
N TYR A 117 -3.51 -4.63 -9.09
CA TYR A 117 -3.84 -5.00 -7.71
C TYR A 117 -3.52 -6.47 -7.41
N ARG A 118 -3.46 -7.32 -8.44
CA ARG A 118 -3.11 -8.75 -8.32
C ARG A 118 -3.88 -9.45 -7.20
N LEU A 119 -5.20 -9.25 -7.17
CA LEU A 119 -6.07 -9.91 -6.20
C LEU A 119 -5.90 -11.43 -6.32
N HIS A 120 -6.02 -12.12 -5.19
CA HIS A 120 -5.83 -13.57 -5.13
C HIS A 120 -6.79 -14.27 -6.11
N PRO A 121 -6.29 -15.11 -7.04
CA PRO A 121 -7.08 -15.64 -8.15
C PRO A 121 -8.25 -16.52 -7.69
N ASP A 122 -8.10 -17.21 -6.56
CA ASP A 122 -9.14 -18.08 -6.00
C ASP A 122 -10.09 -17.39 -5.00
N SER A 123 -9.99 -16.06 -4.82
CA SER A 123 -10.95 -15.29 -3.99
C SER A 123 -12.18 -14.88 -4.79
N GLU A 124 -13.26 -14.48 -4.11
CA GLU A 124 -14.40 -13.82 -4.77
C GLU A 124 -13.95 -12.44 -5.28
N LEU A 125 -13.82 -12.31 -6.60
CA LEU A 125 -13.30 -11.11 -7.25
C LEU A 125 -14.45 -10.10 -7.51
N PRO A 126 -14.22 -8.80 -7.28
CA PRO A 126 -15.20 -7.78 -7.63
C PRO A 126 -15.53 -7.79 -9.14
N SER A 127 -16.78 -7.48 -9.50
CA SER A 127 -17.24 -7.50 -10.90
C SER A 127 -16.45 -6.56 -11.83
N TRP A 128 -15.89 -5.48 -11.27
CA TRP A 128 -15.06 -4.51 -11.99
C TRP A 128 -13.60 -4.99 -12.18
N TYR A 129 -13.16 -6.00 -11.43
CA TYR A 129 -11.79 -6.51 -11.49
C TYR A 129 -11.62 -7.46 -12.67
N ARG A 130 -10.48 -7.34 -13.35
CA ARG A 130 -10.07 -8.22 -14.45
C ARG A 130 -8.59 -8.54 -14.24
N SER A 131 -8.27 -9.80 -13.97
CA SER A 131 -6.86 -10.23 -13.97
C SER A 131 -6.27 -10.02 -15.36
N ARG A 132 -5.03 -9.53 -15.40
CA ARG A 132 -4.27 -9.30 -16.63
C ARG A 132 -3.54 -10.54 -17.09
N ASP A 133 -3.04 -11.30 -16.14
CA ASP A 133 -2.34 -12.55 -16.36
C ASP A 133 -2.67 -13.49 -15.21
N THR A 134 -3.72 -14.30 -15.41
CA THR A 134 -4.19 -15.25 -14.39
C THR A 134 -3.13 -16.30 -14.06
N GLU A 135 -2.25 -16.62 -15.01
CA GLU A 135 -1.18 -17.60 -14.79
C GLU A 135 -0.04 -16.99 -13.95
N GLU A 136 0.40 -15.78 -14.27
CA GLU A 136 1.37 -15.04 -13.44
C GLU A 136 0.82 -14.78 -12.03
N ASP A 137 -0.47 -14.41 -11.91
CA ASP A 137 -1.13 -14.23 -10.63
C ASP A 137 -1.12 -15.53 -9.82
N ARG A 138 -1.48 -16.68 -10.43
CA ARG A 138 -1.40 -17.99 -9.77
C ARG A 138 0.02 -18.34 -9.34
N GLN A 139 1.01 -18.14 -10.20
CA GLN A 139 2.41 -18.43 -9.85
C GLN A 139 2.89 -17.62 -8.66
N ARG A 140 2.49 -16.36 -8.53
CA ARG A 140 2.85 -15.52 -7.38
C ARG A 140 2.13 -15.91 -6.09
N TRP A 141 0.88 -16.38 -6.20
CA TRP A 141 0.09 -16.78 -5.05
C TRP A 141 0.32 -18.25 -4.64
N ASN A 142 0.95 -19.05 -5.49
CA ASN A 142 1.43 -20.39 -5.17
C ASN A 142 2.60 -20.30 -4.17
N TYR A 143 2.28 -20.44 -2.89
CA TYR A 143 3.21 -20.70 -1.80
C TYR A 143 3.26 -22.19 -1.45
#